data_AF-A0A635R8L4-F1
#
_entry.id   AF-A0A635R8L4-F1
#
_cell.length_a   1.000
_cell.length_b   1.000
_cell.length_c   1.000
_cell.angle_alpha   90.00
_cell.angle_beta   90.00
_cell.angle_gamma   90.00
#
_symmetry.space_group_name_H-M   'P 1'
#
loop_
_entity.id
_entity.type
_entity.pdbx_description
1 polymer ?
#
loop_
_entity_poly.entity_id
_entity_poly.type
_entity_poly.pdbx_seq_one_letter_code
_entity_poly.pdbx_strand_id
1 'polypeptide(L)'
;MKNELFKDPFVVLMISTRAIMRPDDLERLITDEAYLCEQRDKLLNKECSCESIGRLVAIFRNPEWRRSNELSDILSVSLAKLAMLFSLDKDLKQCLSTSERIELFEGIRESVKQINAIRNNWMLSSVGS
;
A
#
# COMPACT_ATOMS: atom_id res chain seq x y z
N MET A 1 -11.76 1.23 -7.66
CA MET A 1 -12.03 1.99 -6.42
C MET A 1 -11.20 3.26 -6.49
N LYS A 2 -11.83 4.40 -6.24
CA LYS A 2 -11.20 5.72 -6.37
C LYS A 2 -11.20 6.41 -5.00
N ASN A 3 -10.05 6.88 -4.53
CA ASN A 3 -9.91 7.64 -3.29
C ASN A 3 -8.61 8.48 -3.36
N GLU A 4 -8.66 9.74 -2.93
CA GLU A 4 -7.49 10.64 -2.92
C GLU A 4 -6.36 10.12 -2.03
N LEU A 5 -6.69 9.38 -0.95
CA LEU A 5 -5.71 8.75 -0.07
C LEU A 5 -4.86 7.69 -0.79
N PHE A 6 -5.32 7.13 -1.91
CA PHE A 6 -4.52 6.17 -2.69
C PHE A 6 -3.38 6.82 -3.47
N LYS A 7 -3.33 8.16 -3.55
CA LYS A 7 -2.17 8.87 -4.09
C LYS A 7 -0.98 8.82 -3.13
N ASP A 8 -1.22 8.60 -1.85
CA ASP A 8 -0.15 8.52 -0.85
C ASP A 8 0.56 7.15 -0.93
N PRO A 9 1.86 7.11 -1.26
CA PRO A 9 2.60 5.86 -1.37
C PRO A 9 2.70 5.10 -0.03
N PHE A 10 2.66 5.78 1.12
CA PHE A 10 2.61 5.12 2.43
C PHE A 10 1.27 4.40 2.64
N VAL A 11 0.16 5.03 2.24
CA VAL A 11 -1.18 4.42 2.35
C VAL A 11 -1.25 3.16 1.50
N VAL A 12 -0.72 3.20 0.28
CA VAL A 12 -0.77 2.05 -0.64
C VAL A 12 0.16 0.92 -0.17
N LEU A 13 1.31 1.26 0.38
CA LEU A 13 2.19 0.27 1.04
C LEU A 13 1.48 -0.39 2.23
N MET A 14 0.83 0.40 3.10
CA MET A 14 0.04 -0.10 4.23
C MET A 14 -1.07 -1.06 3.77
N ILE A 15 -1.82 -0.70 2.74
CA ILE A 15 -2.88 -1.55 2.17
C ILE A 15 -2.30 -2.86 1.66
N SER A 16 -1.18 -2.80 0.91
CA SER A 16 -0.51 -3.99 0.40
C SER A 16 -0.03 -4.91 1.53
N THR A 17 0.60 -4.36 2.57
CA THR A 17 1.00 -5.15 3.74
C THR A 17 -0.20 -5.76 4.46
N ARG A 18 -1.31 -5.01 4.60
CA ARG A 18 -2.53 -5.51 5.26
C ARG A 18 -3.17 -6.65 4.47
N ALA A 19 -3.17 -6.59 3.15
CA ALA A 19 -3.70 -7.65 2.31
C ALA A 19 -3.02 -9.01 2.57
N ILE A 20 -1.71 -9.01 2.83
CA ILE A 20 -0.98 -10.25 3.09
C ILE A 20 -1.16 -10.70 4.55
N MET A 21 -1.08 -9.76 5.50
CA MET A 21 -0.94 -10.08 6.92
C MET A 21 -2.27 -10.17 7.68
N ARG A 22 -3.31 -9.47 7.22
CA ARG A 22 -4.64 -9.39 7.86
C ARG A 22 -5.72 -9.18 6.78
N PRO A 23 -5.97 -10.19 5.94
CA PRO A 23 -6.90 -10.08 4.82
C PRO A 23 -8.35 -9.83 5.25
N ASP A 24 -8.71 -10.20 6.48
CA ASP A 24 -10.00 -9.96 7.13
C ASP A 24 -10.32 -8.47 7.32
N ASP A 25 -9.29 -7.63 7.51
CA ASP A 25 -9.43 -6.18 7.70
C ASP A 25 -9.30 -5.40 6.39
N LEU A 26 -8.85 -6.05 5.31
CA LEU A 26 -8.55 -5.42 4.03
C LEU A 26 -9.78 -4.75 3.41
N GLU A 27 -10.93 -5.42 3.42
CA GLU A 27 -12.17 -4.91 2.81
C GLU A 27 -12.58 -3.59 3.47
N ARG A 28 -12.61 -3.54 4.80
CA ARG A 28 -12.91 -2.31 5.54
C ARG A 28 -11.88 -1.23 5.21
N LEU A 29 -10.60 -1.58 5.19
CA LEU A 29 -9.51 -0.64 4.92
C LEU A 29 -9.64 0.05 3.55
N ILE A 30 -10.11 -0.65 2.52
CA ILE A 30 -10.22 -0.07 1.17
C ILE A 30 -11.57 0.60 0.89
N THR A 31 -12.58 0.39 1.75
CA THR A 31 -13.97 0.84 1.52
C THR A 31 -14.43 1.94 2.48
N ASP A 32 -13.89 1.96 3.70
CA ASP A 32 -14.19 2.95 4.73
C ASP A 32 -13.07 4.00 4.77
N GLU A 33 -13.34 5.18 4.21
CA GLU A 33 -12.36 6.27 4.13
C GLU A 33 -11.96 6.80 5.51
N ALA A 34 -12.90 6.88 6.45
CA ALA A 34 -12.62 7.34 7.81
C ALA A 34 -11.68 6.37 8.52
N TYR A 35 -11.94 5.07 8.39
CA TYR A 35 -11.06 4.03 8.92
C TYR A 35 -9.69 4.04 8.23
N LEU A 36 -9.63 4.23 6.91
CA LEU A 36 -8.37 4.35 6.18
C LEU A 36 -7.51 5.52 6.70
N CYS A 37 -8.14 6.68 6.92
CA CYS A 37 -7.50 7.86 7.48
C CYS A 37 -6.97 7.59 8.91
N GLU A 38 -7.81 6.99 9.77
CA GLU A 38 -7.43 6.62 11.13
C GLU A 38 -6.21 5.68 11.15
N GLN A 39 -6.22 4.63 10.31
CA GLN A 39 -5.11 3.67 10.24
C GLN A 39 -3.82 4.33 9.72
N ARG A 40 -3.92 5.21 8.71
CA ARG A 40 -2.77 5.98 8.21
C ARG A 40 -2.15 6.79 9.32
N ASP A 41 -2.94 7.61 10.01
CA ASP A 41 -2.44 8.54 11.02
C ASP A 41 -1.87 7.78 12.23
N LYS A 42 -2.52 6.70 12.64
CA LYS A 42 -2.03 5.80 13.69
C LYS A 42 -0.67 5.21 13.36
N LEU A 43 -0.45 4.75 12.12
CA LEU A 43 0.82 4.14 11.72
C LEU A 43 1.92 5.16 11.43
N LEU A 44 1.57 6.37 10.96
CA LEU A 44 2.55 7.46 10.81
C LEU A 44 3.08 7.93 12.17
N ASN A 45 2.21 8.02 13.18
CA ASN A 45 2.55 8.51 14.52
C ASN A 45 3.16 7.44 15.44
N LYS A 46 3.07 6.15 15.09
CA LYS A 46 3.64 5.08 15.90
C LYS A 46 5.17 5.10 15.86
N GLU A 47 5.86 5.03 16.98
CA GLU A 47 7.32 4.84 16.98
C GLU A 47 7.70 3.50 16.29
N CYS A 48 8.66 3.55 15.37
CA CYS A 48 9.17 2.37 14.69
C CYS A 48 10.52 1.99 15.29
N SER A 49 10.56 0.96 16.13
CA SER A 49 11.77 0.47 16.80
C SER A 49 12.58 -0.54 15.97
N CYS A 50 12.20 -0.76 14.71
CA CYS A 50 12.81 -1.80 13.87
C CYS A 50 13.95 -1.21 13.03
N GLU A 51 15.20 -1.49 13.40
CA GLU A 51 16.39 -0.96 12.72
C GLU A 51 16.57 -1.53 11.29
N SER A 52 16.15 -2.77 11.03
CA SER A 52 16.38 -3.44 9.73
C SER A 52 15.53 -2.87 8.59
N ILE A 53 14.29 -2.45 8.87
CA ILE A 53 13.37 -1.83 7.90
C ILE A 53 13.30 -0.30 8.10
N GLY A 54 14.05 0.22 9.08
CA GLY A 54 13.96 1.61 9.54
C GLY A 54 14.22 2.64 8.44
N ARG A 55 15.15 2.36 7.51
CA ARG A 55 15.43 3.27 6.38
C ARG A 55 14.27 3.34 5.39
N LEU A 56 13.69 2.19 5.05
CA LEU A 56 12.54 2.14 4.14
C LEU A 56 11.33 2.86 4.76
N VAL A 57 11.05 2.55 6.02
CA VAL A 57 9.95 3.20 6.77
C VAL A 57 10.17 4.71 6.87
N ALA A 58 11.41 5.16 7.09
CA ALA A 58 11.72 6.58 7.14
C ALA A 58 11.40 7.31 5.81
N ILE A 59 11.72 6.70 4.67
CA ILE A 59 11.39 7.26 3.34
C ILE A 59 9.88 7.42 3.19
N PHE A 60 9.10 6.36 3.45
CA PHE A 60 7.65 6.41 3.31
C PHE A 60 6.97 7.31 4.36
N ARG A 61 7.60 7.57 5.51
CA ARG A 61 7.08 8.53 6.50
C ARG A 61 7.39 9.98 6.15
N ASN A 62 8.42 10.24 5.34
CA ASN A 62 8.81 11.59 4.97
C ASN A 62 7.68 12.28 4.16
N PRO A 63 7.07 13.37 4.67
CA PRO A 63 5.96 14.02 4.01
C PRO A 63 6.34 14.74 2.71
N GLU A 64 7.58 15.18 2.57
CA GLU A 64 8.08 15.82 1.33
C GLU A 64 8.31 14.77 0.25
N TRP A 65 8.95 13.65 0.60
CA TRP A 65 9.16 12.55 -0.34
C TRP A 65 7.83 11.98 -0.83
N ARG A 66 6.84 11.79 0.05
CA ARG A 66 5.49 11.35 -0.32
C ARG A 66 4.81 12.29 -1.31
N ARG A 67 4.91 13.60 -1.11
CA ARG A 67 4.34 14.62 -2.02
C ARG A 67 5.01 14.63 -3.39
N SER A 68 6.31 14.37 -3.45
CA SER A 68 7.05 14.30 -4.71
C SER A 68 6.84 12.99 -5.49
N ASN A 69 6.31 11.95 -4.83
CA ASN A 69 6.11 10.60 -5.39
C ASN A 69 4.65 10.16 -5.32
N GLU A 70 3.71 11.08 -5.56
CA GLU A 70 2.29 10.76 -5.59
C GLU A 70 1.94 9.69 -6.64
N LEU A 71 1.04 8.80 -6.26
CA LEU A 71 0.61 7.65 -7.05
C LEU A 71 -0.62 8.01 -7.91
N SER A 72 -1.69 7.24 -7.82
CA SER A 72 -2.97 7.49 -8.49
C SER A 72 -4.07 7.53 -7.44
N ASP A 73 -5.17 8.18 -7.75
CA ASP A 73 -6.40 8.03 -6.98
C ASP A 73 -7.09 6.67 -7.21
N ILE A 74 -6.62 5.84 -8.15
CA ILE A 74 -7.17 4.51 -8.43
C ILE A 74 -6.25 3.45 -7.82
N LEU A 75 -6.75 2.69 -6.83
CA LEU A 75 -5.96 1.74 -6.04
C LEU A 75 -5.13 0.74 -6.89
N SER A 76 -5.71 0.17 -7.94
CA SER A 76 -5.01 -0.78 -8.82
C SER A 76 -3.86 -0.13 -9.58
N VAL A 77 -4.03 1.12 -10.02
CA VAL A 77 -2.98 1.89 -10.68
C VAL A 77 -1.91 2.28 -9.68
N SER A 78 -2.30 2.63 -8.45
CA SER A 78 -1.35 2.96 -7.39
C SER A 78 -0.49 1.78 -6.96
N LEU A 79 -1.03 0.57 -6.87
CA LEU A 79 -0.24 -0.64 -6.60
C LEU A 79 0.83 -0.88 -7.69
N ALA A 80 0.46 -0.68 -8.96
CA ALA A 80 1.42 -0.78 -10.06
C ALA A 80 2.50 0.32 -10.00
N LYS A 81 2.11 1.57 -9.72
CA LYS A 81 3.05 2.68 -9.54
C LYS A 81 3.97 2.47 -8.32
N LEU A 82 3.45 1.93 -7.22
CA LEU A 82 4.24 1.57 -6.04
C LEU A 82 5.32 0.55 -6.40
N ALA A 83 4.98 -0.51 -7.14
CA ALA A 83 5.96 -1.47 -7.64
C ALA A 83 7.03 -0.81 -8.53
N MET A 84 6.63 0.16 -9.38
CA MET A 84 7.59 0.94 -10.18
C MET A 84 8.52 1.79 -9.32
N LEU A 85 8.03 2.42 -8.24
CA LEU A 85 8.87 3.19 -7.32
C LEU A 85 9.99 2.31 -6.73
N PHE A 86 9.68 1.10 -6.26
CA PHE A 86 10.71 0.16 -5.76
C PHE A 86 11.75 -0.25 -6.80
N SER A 87 11.45 -0.10 -8.10
CA SER A 87 12.38 -0.41 -9.19
C SER A 87 13.23 0.79 -9.62
N LEU A 88 12.64 2.00 -9.59
CA LEU A 88 13.19 3.20 -10.21
C LEU A 88 13.81 4.18 -9.21
N ASP A 89 13.25 4.26 -8.00
CA ASP A 89 13.76 5.13 -6.94
C ASP A 89 15.06 4.54 -6.37
N LYS A 90 16.13 5.33 -6.44
CA LYS A 90 17.47 4.87 -6.05
C LYS A 90 17.56 4.61 -4.54
N ASP A 91 16.87 5.41 -3.73
CA ASP A 91 16.94 5.34 -2.28
C ASP A 91 16.16 4.10 -1.80
N LEU A 92 14.97 3.86 -2.37
CA LEU A 92 14.20 2.63 -2.12
C LEU A 92 14.98 1.39 -2.53
N LYS A 93 15.62 1.42 -3.71
CA LYS A 93 16.38 0.28 -4.22
C LYS A 93 17.61 -0.04 -3.38
N GLN A 94 18.25 0.96 -2.78
CA GLN A 94 19.39 0.77 -1.88
C GLN A 94 18.98 0.30 -0.49
N CYS A 95 17.73 0.52 -0.08
CA CYS A 95 17.22 0.04 1.19
C CYS A 95 16.99 -1.48 1.22
N LEU A 96 16.96 -2.15 0.06
CA LEU A 96 16.57 -3.56 -0.04
C LEU A 96 17.60 -4.38 -0.80
N SER A 97 17.97 -5.52 -0.23
CA SER A 97 18.69 -6.59 -0.92
C SER A 97 17.89 -7.14 -2.09
N THR A 98 18.53 -7.94 -2.94
CA THR A 98 17.83 -8.59 -4.08
C THR A 98 16.71 -9.51 -3.62
N SER A 99 16.92 -10.30 -2.56
CA SER A 99 15.89 -11.19 -2.01
C SER A 99 14.71 -10.41 -1.44
N GLU A 100 14.96 -9.36 -0.65
CA GLU A 100 13.89 -8.53 -0.09
C GLU A 100 13.07 -7.83 -1.19
N ARG A 101 13.71 -7.41 -2.28
CA ARG A 101 12.99 -6.87 -3.44
C ARG A 101 12.08 -7.91 -4.08
N ILE A 102 12.55 -9.15 -4.26
CA ILE A 102 11.72 -10.23 -4.82
C ILE A 102 10.51 -10.48 -3.94
N GLU A 103 10.72 -10.65 -2.63
CA GLU A 103 9.62 -10.85 -1.65
C GLU A 103 8.62 -9.69 -1.68
N LEU A 104 9.11 -8.45 -1.79
CA LEU A 104 8.26 -7.28 -1.88
C LEU A 104 7.40 -7.28 -3.17
N PHE A 105 7.98 -7.62 -4.32
CA PHE A 105 7.22 -7.72 -5.58
C PHE A 105 6.19 -8.85 -5.54
N GLU A 106 6.53 -9.99 -4.94
CA GLU A 106 5.60 -11.09 -4.73
C GLU A 106 4.46 -10.68 -3.79
N GLY A 107 4.78 -9.97 -2.70
CA GLY A 107 3.79 -9.43 -1.79
C GLY A 107 2.83 -8.45 -2.47
N ILE A 108 3.34 -7.50 -3.27
CA ILE A 108 2.49 -6.58 -4.03
C ILE A 108 1.60 -7.37 -5.01
N ARG A 109 2.16 -8.36 -5.72
CA ARG A 109 1.39 -9.19 -6.66
C ARG A 109 0.26 -9.93 -5.95
N GLU A 110 0.52 -10.50 -4.78
CA GLU A 110 -0.49 -11.21 -4.00
C GLU A 110 -1.57 -10.24 -3.45
N SER A 111 -1.15 -9.06 -3.01
CA SER A 111 -2.06 -8.00 -2.58
C SER A 111 -3.04 -7.61 -3.69
N VAL A 112 -2.56 -7.49 -4.93
CA VAL A 112 -3.41 -7.18 -6.11
C VAL A 112 -4.47 -8.27 -6.32
N LYS A 113 -4.12 -9.56 -6.15
CA LYS A 113 -5.10 -10.65 -6.29
C LYS A 113 -6.22 -10.54 -5.26
N GLN A 114 -5.88 -10.31 -4.00
CA GLN A 114 -6.87 -10.19 -2.93
C GLN A 114 -7.79 -8.98 -3.10
N ILE A 115 -7.22 -7.83 -3.46
CA ILE A 115 -8.00 -6.60 -3.72
C ILE A 115 -8.95 -6.80 -4.91
N ASN A 116 -8.49 -7.50 -5.96
CA ASN A 116 -9.34 -7.83 -7.10
C ASN A 116 -10.45 -8.82 -6.73
N ALA A 117 -10.19 -9.78 -5.82
CA ALA A 117 -11.21 -10.70 -5.34
C ALA A 117 -12.36 -9.97 -4.62
N ILE A 118 -12.03 -9.00 -3.75
CA ILE A 118 -13.03 -8.15 -3.07
C ILE A 118 -13.86 -7.38 -4.11
N ARG A 119 -13.19 -6.74 -5.08
CA ARG A 119 -13.89 -6.00 -6.15
C ARG A 119 -14.83 -6.89 -6.95
N ASN A 120 -14.42 -8.12 -7.27
CA ASN A 120 -15.23 -9.05 -8.04
C ASN A 120 -16.47 -9.52 -7.25
N ASN A 121 -16.31 -9.80 -5.96
CA ASN A 121 -17.43 -10.17 -5.08
C ASN A 121 -18.49 -9.07 -5.01
N TRP A 122 -18.07 -7.81 -5.00
CA TRP A 122 -18.97 -6.66 -5.04
C TRP A 122 -19.73 -6.56 -6.36
N MET A 123 -19.04 -6.73 -7.49
CA MET A 123 -19.69 -6.72 -8.81
C MET A 123 -20.74 -7.82 -8.92
N LEU A 124 -20.44 -9.03 -8.44
CA LEU A 124 -21.40 -10.14 -8.44
C LEU A 124 -22.61 -9.88 -7.53
N SER A 125 -22.40 -9.29 -6.35
CA SER A 125 -23.47 -8.95 -5.42
C SER A 125 -24.42 -7.87 -5.98
N SER A 126 -23.88 -6.92 -6.75
CA SER A 126 -24.66 -5.84 -7.37
C SER A 126 -25.50 -6.24 -8.59
N VAL A 127 -25.24 -7.40 -9.19
CA VAL A 127 -25.94 -7.91 -10.39
C VAL A 127 -27.09 -8.87 -10.01
N GLY A 128 -27.13 -9.33 -8.75
CA GLY A 128 -28.14 -10.25 -8.22
C GLY A 128 -29.20 -9.62 -7.32
N SER A 129 -29.29 -8.28 -7.26
CA SER A 129 -30.32 -7.53 -6.50
C SER A 129 -31.34 -6.87 -7.42
#